data_AF-A0A7Y5KY54-F1
#
_entry.id   AF-A0A7Y5KY54-F1
#
_cell.length_a   1.000
_cell.length_b   1.000
_cell.length_c   1.000
_cell.angle_alpha   90.00
_cell.angle_beta   90.00
_cell.angle_gamma   90.00
#
_symmetry.space_group_name_H-M   'P 1'
#
loop_
_entity.id
_entity.type
_entity.pdbx_description
1 polymer ?
#
loop_
_entity_poly.entity_id
_entity_poly.type
_entity_poly.pdbx_seq_one_letter_code
_entity_poly.pdbx_strand_id
1 'polypeptide(L)'
;MKISAARLATEGFDLDLPRETGDPDRVQLARGQLSSGTYHQGPEEIHLDGITAEELEATLVRFFVGASGRIEAAPVALRGASADLRIARGPLRGRARFGGTIAAREVAGRAVVVDVGTPRISAATFAASGAAFAQSRAEGTAARAASFVASELRATTAGDAQPSQIEMAALESSTVAFHRDADGTMRVDVGSIDVRGARFSRGETSIGFGSLSAKNVAFVRSPTSTRLSVGSIVAKGVEVAIGGTSFRLADIELPRGVRFENGALAIDRVSVSEAAFKLASLRRTTPAKATKKQDGAAAFDFRVLDGLSGQLNVDVTVDAKVPVIKRRVATHKLRIAVNQGIIDFHELERDLSLLEDAILDFEFEGDRLILEKDLPLIPFDNETLVFWMLDEEGKRLASDRRVRLRTLVHPKRLERPASEASEKKPGFELVRLDFDPLDADLRLAGPGRFTIGGGATLRVGSEQRPGIGALRAKGAVRHRTDAPLESGQIDVELSDLSIGIDDLAVGERTLGVDDLSIDAASSVSIAFEGVAPSHVQGTLRGLLLTRLTLSRR
;
A
#
# COMPACT_ATOMS: atom_id res chain seq x y z
N MET A 1 -33.02 -51.09 11.23
CA MET A 1 -32.41 -51.49 12.53
C MET A 1 -32.57 -50.32 13.49
N LYS A 2 -33.04 -50.55 14.72
CA LYS A 2 -33.15 -49.50 15.76
C LYS A 2 -32.29 -49.91 16.96
N ILE A 3 -31.41 -49.03 17.40
CA ILE A 3 -30.58 -49.20 18.59
C ILE A 3 -30.86 -48.01 19.48
N SER A 4 -31.21 -48.26 20.74
CA SER A 4 -31.36 -47.22 21.76
C SER A 4 -30.52 -47.61 22.95
N ALA A 5 -29.68 -46.69 23.42
CA ALA A 5 -28.82 -46.94 24.54
C ALA A 5 -28.86 -45.76 25.51
N ALA A 6 -29.03 -46.08 26.79
CA ALA A 6 -29.04 -45.07 27.85
C ALA A 6 -27.62 -44.60 28.20
N ARG A 7 -26.62 -45.48 28.14
CA ARG A 7 -25.19 -45.19 28.32
C ARG A 7 -24.34 -46.19 27.55
N LEU A 8 -23.41 -45.70 26.75
CA LEU A 8 -22.39 -46.48 26.05
C LEU A 8 -21.02 -45.88 26.31
N ALA A 9 -20.04 -46.76 26.44
CA ALA A 9 -18.64 -46.45 26.25
C ALA A 9 -18.22 -47.10 24.93
N THR A 10 -17.53 -46.36 24.08
CA THR A 10 -17.06 -46.86 22.79
C THR A 10 -15.55 -46.73 22.72
N GLU A 11 -14.85 -47.79 22.31
CA GLU A 11 -13.42 -47.77 22.01
C GLU A 11 -13.19 -48.36 20.62
N GLY A 12 -12.35 -47.72 19.81
CA GLY A 12 -11.96 -48.22 18.48
C GLY A 12 -13.12 -48.34 17.48
N PHE A 13 -14.01 -47.34 17.44
CA PHE A 13 -15.15 -47.33 16.51
C PHE A 13 -14.82 -46.58 15.23
N ASP A 14 -14.95 -47.25 14.08
CA ASP A 14 -14.75 -46.66 12.76
C ASP A 14 -16.09 -46.52 12.02
N LEU A 15 -16.38 -45.30 11.54
CA LEU A 15 -17.52 -45.01 10.67
C LEU A 15 -17.02 -44.53 9.32
N ASP A 16 -17.23 -45.36 8.30
CA ASP A 16 -17.04 -45.00 6.90
C ASP A 16 -18.40 -44.71 6.25
N LEU A 17 -18.56 -43.51 5.71
CA LEU A 17 -19.73 -43.12 4.93
C LEU A 17 -19.36 -43.14 3.45
N PRO A 18 -19.75 -44.18 2.69
CA PRO A 18 -19.30 -44.39 1.32
C PRO A 18 -19.73 -43.24 0.40
N ARG A 19 -18.87 -42.84 -0.54
CA ARG A 19 -19.19 -41.83 -1.58
C ARG A 19 -19.35 -42.50 -2.94
N GLU A 20 -20.06 -41.84 -3.85
CA GLU A 20 -20.24 -42.33 -5.24
C GLU A 20 -18.88 -42.44 -5.95
N THR A 21 -17.96 -41.50 -5.67
CA THR A 21 -16.59 -41.49 -6.18
C THR A 21 -15.61 -40.98 -5.12
N GLY A 22 -14.38 -41.52 -5.14
CA GLY A 22 -13.29 -41.13 -4.24
C GLY A 22 -13.33 -41.80 -2.86
N ASP A 23 -12.47 -41.32 -1.96
CA ASP A 23 -12.39 -41.83 -0.59
C ASP A 23 -13.68 -41.52 0.20
N PRO A 24 -14.10 -42.42 1.11
CA PRO A 24 -15.28 -42.20 1.96
C PRO A 24 -15.04 -41.06 2.97
N ASP A 25 -16.13 -40.47 3.47
CA ASP A 25 -16.03 -39.69 4.71
C ASP A 25 -15.76 -40.67 5.86
N ARG A 26 -14.81 -40.33 6.74
CA ARG A 26 -14.32 -41.23 7.77
C ARG A 26 -14.27 -40.56 9.13
N VAL A 27 -14.83 -41.21 10.15
CA VAL A 27 -14.70 -40.84 11.55
C VAL A 27 -14.16 -42.04 12.31
N GLN A 28 -12.98 -41.89 12.88
CA GLN A 28 -12.34 -42.93 13.71
C GLN A 28 -12.35 -42.47 15.16
N LEU A 29 -13.21 -43.07 15.98
CA LEU A 29 -13.29 -42.79 17.41
C LEU A 29 -12.30 -43.67 18.17
N ALA A 30 -11.33 -43.03 18.83
CA ALA A 30 -10.51 -43.70 19.82
C ALA A 30 -11.36 -44.07 21.04
N ARG A 31 -12.12 -43.10 21.55
CA ARG A 31 -12.85 -43.22 22.80
C ARG A 31 -14.11 -42.38 22.78
N GLY A 32 -15.19 -42.89 23.35
CA GLY A 32 -16.40 -42.14 23.66
C GLY A 32 -16.88 -42.47 25.07
N GLN A 33 -17.12 -41.44 25.88
CA GLN A 33 -17.56 -41.58 27.26
C GLN A 33 -19.01 -41.11 27.42
N LEU A 34 -19.80 -41.94 28.11
CA LEU A 34 -21.17 -41.63 28.52
C LEU A 34 -22.05 -41.17 27.35
N SER A 35 -21.95 -41.86 26.22
CA SER A 35 -22.81 -41.56 25.08
C SER A 35 -24.20 -42.16 25.25
N SER A 36 -25.25 -41.44 24.82
CA SER A 36 -26.64 -41.90 24.86
C SER A 36 -27.40 -41.43 23.64
N GLY A 37 -28.53 -42.06 23.33
CA GLY A 37 -29.44 -41.63 22.27
C GLY A 37 -30.03 -42.78 21.45
N THR A 38 -30.63 -42.44 20.31
CA THR A 38 -31.29 -43.41 19.43
C THR A 38 -30.70 -43.37 18.03
N TYR A 39 -30.27 -44.54 17.56
CA TYR A 39 -29.89 -44.79 16.19
C TYR A 39 -31.02 -45.54 15.48
N HIS A 40 -31.49 -45.02 14.35
CA HIS A 40 -32.47 -45.70 13.52
C HIS A 40 -32.03 -45.72 12.06
N GLN A 41 -31.76 -46.91 11.54
CA GLN A 41 -31.42 -47.13 10.15
C GLN A 41 -32.64 -47.65 9.39
N GLY A 42 -33.24 -46.78 8.59
CA GLY A 42 -34.25 -47.13 7.58
C GLY A 42 -33.62 -47.45 6.22
N PRO A 43 -34.42 -47.82 5.21
CA PRO A 43 -33.92 -48.15 3.87
C PRO A 43 -33.25 -46.95 3.19
N GLU A 44 -33.81 -45.75 3.37
CA GLU A 44 -33.38 -44.52 2.68
C GLU A 44 -32.63 -43.54 3.58
N GLU A 45 -32.72 -43.68 4.90
CA GLU A 45 -32.13 -42.71 5.84
C GLU A 45 -31.60 -43.39 7.11
N ILE A 46 -30.60 -42.76 7.71
CA ILE A 46 -30.11 -43.02 9.07
C ILE A 46 -30.52 -41.82 9.92
N HIS A 47 -31.23 -42.07 11.02
CA HIS A 47 -31.59 -41.06 12.00
C HIS A 47 -30.76 -41.28 13.26
N LEU A 48 -30.20 -40.19 13.77
CA LEU A 48 -29.48 -40.10 15.03
C LEU A 48 -30.27 -39.10 15.87
N ASP A 49 -31.09 -39.57 16.80
CA ASP A 49 -31.99 -38.73 17.58
C ASP A 49 -31.51 -38.63 19.02
N GLY A 50 -31.34 -37.40 19.51
CA GLY A 50 -30.92 -37.08 20.87
C GLY A 50 -29.59 -37.70 21.25
N ILE A 51 -28.63 -37.81 20.30
CA ILE A 51 -27.30 -38.30 20.62
C ILE A 51 -26.64 -37.30 21.55
N THR A 52 -26.14 -37.75 22.69
CA THR A 52 -25.32 -36.94 23.60
C THR A 52 -24.06 -37.70 23.99
N ALA A 53 -22.98 -36.98 24.30
CA ALA A 53 -21.76 -37.57 24.85
C ALA A 53 -21.02 -36.54 25.72
N GLU A 54 -20.49 -36.97 26.86
CA GLU A 54 -19.70 -36.08 27.71
C GLU A 54 -18.34 -35.77 27.08
N GLU A 55 -17.71 -36.81 26.51
CA GLU A 55 -16.43 -36.70 25.83
C GLU A 55 -16.37 -37.67 24.64
N LEU A 56 -15.93 -37.17 23.48
CA LEU A 56 -15.63 -37.96 22.29
C LEU A 56 -14.22 -37.62 21.81
N GLU A 57 -13.38 -38.62 21.67
CA GLU A 57 -12.04 -38.51 21.11
C GLU A 57 -11.98 -39.28 19.79
N ALA A 58 -11.69 -38.56 18.72
CA ALA A 58 -11.45 -39.11 17.40
C ALA A 58 -9.96 -39.04 17.06
N THR A 59 -9.40 -40.16 16.58
CA THR A 59 -8.05 -40.19 16.02
C THR A 59 -7.99 -39.52 14.65
N LEU A 60 -9.10 -39.59 13.90
CA LEU A 60 -9.25 -38.98 12.60
C LEU A 60 -10.70 -38.57 12.36
N VAL A 61 -10.86 -37.34 11.87
CA VAL A 61 -12.11 -36.85 11.29
C VAL A 61 -11.80 -36.38 9.88
N ARG A 62 -12.40 -37.00 8.86
CA ARG A 62 -12.24 -36.63 7.46
C ARG A 62 -13.61 -36.54 6.78
N PHE A 63 -13.91 -35.37 6.23
CA PHE A 63 -15.13 -35.10 5.48
C PHE A 63 -14.80 -34.46 4.14
N PHE A 64 -15.50 -34.83 3.08
CA PHE A 64 -15.38 -34.20 1.78
C PHE A 64 -16.51 -33.20 1.53
N VAL A 65 -16.16 -32.02 1.04
CA VAL A 65 -17.08 -30.92 0.76
C VAL A 65 -17.13 -30.70 -0.76
N GLY A 66 -18.16 -31.28 -1.40
CA GLY A 66 -18.32 -31.20 -2.85
C GLY A 66 -17.39 -32.17 -3.61
N ALA A 67 -16.96 -31.79 -4.81
CA ALA A 67 -16.13 -32.63 -5.67
C ALA A 67 -14.63 -32.60 -5.28
N SER A 68 -14.14 -31.47 -4.80
CA SER A 68 -12.71 -31.23 -4.56
C SER A 68 -12.37 -30.77 -3.14
N GLY A 69 -13.36 -30.41 -2.31
CA GLY A 69 -13.11 -29.96 -0.95
C GLY A 69 -12.94 -31.12 0.04
N ARG A 70 -12.10 -30.93 1.05
CA ARG A 70 -11.83 -31.88 2.14
C ARG A 70 -11.55 -31.14 3.45
N ILE A 71 -12.18 -31.56 4.53
CA ILE A 71 -11.87 -31.16 5.91
C ILE A 71 -11.27 -32.39 6.59
N GLU A 72 -10.09 -32.23 7.18
CA GLU A 72 -9.38 -33.29 7.88
C GLU A 72 -8.81 -32.73 9.19
N ALA A 73 -8.94 -33.48 10.28
CA ALA A 73 -8.36 -33.12 11.57
C ALA A 73 -8.01 -34.40 12.35
N ALA A 74 -6.85 -34.40 13.01
CA ALA A 74 -6.33 -35.57 13.71
C ALA A 74 -5.28 -35.18 14.79
N PRO A 75 -5.49 -35.53 16.07
CA PRO A 75 -6.75 -35.96 16.70
C PRO A 75 -7.76 -34.82 16.89
N VAL A 76 -9.01 -35.17 17.21
CA VAL A 76 -10.11 -34.24 17.58
C VAL A 76 -10.76 -34.70 18.88
N ALA A 77 -11.01 -33.78 19.81
CA ALA A 77 -11.75 -34.00 21.03
C ALA A 77 -13.00 -33.10 21.05
N LEU A 78 -14.15 -33.67 21.41
CA LEU A 78 -15.41 -32.96 21.61
C LEU A 78 -15.87 -33.18 23.06
N ARG A 79 -16.29 -32.12 23.73
CA ARG A 79 -16.87 -32.21 25.08
C ARG A 79 -18.29 -31.65 25.13
N GLY A 80 -19.16 -32.34 25.84
CA GLY A 80 -20.59 -32.02 25.89
C GLY A 80 -21.20 -32.01 24.50
N ALA A 81 -20.91 -33.04 23.70
CA ALA A 81 -21.40 -33.17 22.34
C ALA A 81 -22.89 -33.57 22.35
N SER A 82 -23.65 -33.03 21.41
CA SER A 82 -25.02 -33.39 21.12
C SER A 82 -25.25 -33.41 19.61
N ALA A 83 -26.08 -34.33 19.12
CA ALA A 83 -26.40 -34.42 17.71
C ALA A 83 -27.82 -34.98 17.49
N ASP A 84 -28.52 -34.31 16.58
CA ASP A 84 -29.78 -34.75 15.98
C ASP A 84 -29.59 -34.73 14.47
N LEU A 85 -29.41 -35.88 13.82
CA LEU A 85 -29.02 -35.96 12.42
C LEU A 85 -29.92 -36.89 11.63
N ARG A 86 -30.23 -36.47 10.40
CA ARG A 86 -30.82 -37.31 9.35
C ARG A 86 -29.83 -37.41 8.21
N ILE A 87 -29.36 -38.61 7.94
CA ILE A 87 -28.35 -38.90 6.92
C ILE A 87 -29.00 -39.76 5.85
N ALA A 88 -29.16 -39.23 4.65
CA ALA A 88 -29.72 -39.97 3.54
C ALA A 88 -28.75 -41.07 3.04
N ARG A 89 -29.31 -42.24 2.75
CA ARG A 89 -28.67 -43.43 2.20
C ARG A 89 -28.85 -43.43 0.67
N GLY A 90 -27.85 -43.93 -0.04
CA GLY A 90 -27.86 -44.00 -1.51
C GLY A 90 -26.98 -42.95 -2.19
N PRO A 91 -26.95 -42.91 -3.53
CA PRO A 91 -26.02 -42.13 -4.35
C PRO A 91 -26.40 -40.64 -4.45
N LEU A 92 -26.84 -40.02 -3.34
CA LEU A 92 -27.14 -38.60 -3.34
C LEU A 92 -25.83 -37.79 -3.43
N ARG A 93 -25.85 -36.77 -4.28
CA ARG A 93 -24.70 -35.88 -4.51
C ARG A 93 -24.62 -34.77 -3.45
N GLY A 94 -23.44 -34.61 -2.86
CA GLY A 94 -23.07 -33.42 -2.08
C GLY A 94 -23.82 -33.21 -0.77
N ARG A 95 -24.08 -31.94 -0.40
CA ARG A 95 -24.62 -31.53 0.91
C ARG A 95 -26.07 -31.96 1.17
N ALA A 96 -26.80 -32.45 0.17
CA ALA A 96 -28.17 -32.96 0.35
C ALA A 96 -28.25 -34.24 1.21
N ARG A 97 -27.10 -34.78 1.61
CA ARG A 97 -26.96 -36.05 2.32
C ARG A 97 -27.20 -35.97 3.82
N PHE A 98 -27.06 -34.81 4.47
CA PHE A 98 -27.30 -34.69 5.91
C PHE A 98 -28.10 -33.44 6.25
N GLY A 99 -28.97 -33.54 7.25
CA GLY A 99 -29.70 -32.44 7.86
C GLY A 99 -29.86 -32.67 9.35
N GLY A 100 -30.07 -31.60 10.11
CA GLY A 100 -30.17 -31.63 11.56
C GLY A 100 -29.13 -30.74 12.24
N THR A 101 -28.86 -31.00 13.52
CA THR A 101 -28.01 -30.17 14.38
C THR A 101 -26.91 -30.97 15.05
N ILE A 102 -25.74 -30.37 15.18
CA ILE A 102 -24.62 -30.87 15.98
C ILE A 102 -24.17 -29.72 16.88
N ALA A 103 -23.97 -29.95 18.17
CA ALA A 103 -23.39 -28.97 19.06
C ALA A 103 -22.38 -29.61 20.01
N ALA A 104 -21.38 -28.85 20.41
CA ALA A 104 -20.40 -29.24 21.42
C ALA A 104 -20.06 -28.02 22.28
N ARG A 105 -19.92 -28.23 23.59
CA ARG A 105 -19.47 -27.17 24.50
C ARG A 105 -18.03 -26.77 24.19
N GLU A 106 -17.18 -27.75 23.91
CA GLU A 106 -15.78 -27.53 23.52
C GLU A 106 -15.44 -28.47 22.35
N VAL A 107 -14.69 -27.94 21.39
CA VAL A 107 -14.07 -28.68 20.29
C VAL A 107 -12.60 -28.34 20.32
N ALA A 108 -11.73 -29.34 20.29
CA ALA A 108 -10.29 -29.14 20.16
C ALA A 108 -9.73 -30.12 19.13
N GLY A 109 -8.73 -29.72 18.37
CA GLY A 109 -8.03 -30.67 17.53
C GLY A 109 -6.69 -30.18 17.03
N ARG A 110 -5.99 -31.06 16.34
CA ARG A 110 -4.64 -30.84 15.82
C ARG A 110 -4.58 -31.13 14.33
N ALA A 111 -3.56 -30.57 13.68
CA ALA A 111 -3.24 -30.78 12.28
C ALA A 111 -4.48 -30.65 11.37
N VAL A 112 -5.26 -29.58 11.57
CA VAL A 112 -6.46 -29.33 10.77
C VAL A 112 -6.03 -28.93 9.38
N VAL A 113 -6.68 -29.51 8.38
CA VAL A 113 -6.57 -29.12 6.98
C VAL A 113 -7.98 -28.96 6.42
N VAL A 114 -8.28 -27.77 5.93
CA VAL A 114 -9.50 -27.44 5.18
C VAL A 114 -9.09 -27.08 3.77
N ASP A 115 -9.31 -28.00 2.85
CA ASP A 115 -9.17 -27.81 1.42
C ASP A 115 -10.55 -27.49 0.83
N VAL A 116 -10.70 -26.35 0.16
CA VAL A 116 -11.95 -25.98 -0.52
C VAL A 116 -11.70 -25.73 -2.00
N GLY A 117 -10.85 -26.56 -2.60
CA GLY A 117 -10.47 -26.48 -4.00
C GLY A 117 -9.30 -25.53 -4.20
N THR A 118 -9.55 -24.22 -4.21
CA THR A 118 -8.49 -23.23 -4.45
C THR A 118 -7.90 -22.62 -3.19
N PRO A 119 -8.62 -22.38 -2.07
CA PRO A 119 -7.95 -22.13 -0.79
C PRO A 119 -7.73 -23.45 -0.04
N ARG A 120 -6.47 -23.68 0.37
CA ARG A 120 -6.10 -24.69 1.37
C ARG A 120 -5.70 -23.98 2.65
N ILE A 121 -6.45 -24.22 3.71
CA ILE A 121 -6.21 -23.70 5.06
C ILE A 121 -5.69 -24.85 5.92
N SER A 122 -4.67 -24.61 6.72
CA SER A 122 -4.20 -25.56 7.72
C SER A 122 -3.90 -24.87 9.04
N ALA A 123 -4.06 -25.56 10.15
CA ALA A 123 -3.68 -25.08 11.49
C ALA A 123 -3.04 -26.21 12.29
N ALA A 124 -2.00 -25.90 13.06
CA ALA A 124 -1.35 -26.89 13.93
C ALA A 124 -2.29 -27.32 15.06
N THR A 125 -3.00 -26.36 15.64
CA THR A 125 -4.05 -26.61 16.62
C THR A 125 -5.24 -25.69 16.38
N PHE A 126 -6.42 -26.14 16.81
CA PHE A 126 -7.60 -25.30 16.93
C PHE A 126 -8.40 -25.68 18.18
N ALA A 127 -9.13 -24.70 18.70
CA ALA A 127 -10.12 -24.89 19.75
C ALA A 127 -11.33 -23.98 19.49
N ALA A 128 -12.53 -24.45 19.77
CA ALA A 128 -13.76 -23.68 19.71
C ALA A 128 -14.62 -23.96 20.94
N SER A 129 -15.31 -22.93 21.44
CA SER A 129 -16.29 -23.07 22.53
C SER A 129 -17.70 -22.76 22.03
N GLY A 130 -18.70 -23.42 22.63
CA GLY A 130 -20.10 -23.26 22.27
C GLY A 130 -20.35 -23.49 20.78
N ALA A 131 -19.66 -24.47 20.19
CA ALA A 131 -19.75 -24.77 18.78
C ALA A 131 -21.11 -25.41 18.47
N ALA A 132 -21.81 -24.89 17.49
CA ALA A 132 -23.04 -25.51 16.98
C ALA A 132 -23.10 -25.39 15.47
N PHE A 133 -23.65 -26.41 14.83
CA PHE A 133 -23.85 -26.55 13.41
C PHE A 133 -25.29 -26.99 13.18
N ALA A 134 -25.97 -26.38 12.23
CA ALA A 134 -27.31 -26.73 11.83
C ALA A 134 -27.39 -26.75 10.30
N GLN A 135 -28.09 -27.75 9.77
CA GLN A 135 -28.35 -27.86 8.34
C GLN A 135 -29.80 -28.25 8.08
N SER A 136 -30.47 -27.44 7.26
CA SER A 136 -31.86 -27.62 6.87
C SER A 136 -31.99 -27.42 5.37
N ARG A 137 -32.89 -28.16 4.72
CA ARG A 137 -33.19 -27.95 3.28
C ARG A 137 -33.84 -26.58 3.03
N ALA A 138 -34.62 -26.08 3.98
CA ALA A 138 -35.37 -24.83 3.85
C ALA A 138 -34.54 -23.61 4.27
N GLU A 139 -33.77 -23.74 5.35
CA GLU A 139 -33.06 -22.62 5.99
C GLU A 139 -31.57 -22.57 5.60
N GLY A 140 -31.04 -23.60 4.95
CA GLY A 140 -29.65 -23.66 4.52
C GLY A 140 -28.71 -24.21 5.60
N THR A 141 -27.52 -23.62 5.73
CA THR A 141 -26.48 -24.08 6.67
C THR A 141 -26.11 -22.96 7.63
N ALA A 142 -26.16 -23.23 8.93
CA ALA A 142 -25.68 -22.31 9.95
C ALA A 142 -24.60 -22.99 10.80
N ALA A 143 -23.55 -22.25 11.14
CA ALA A 143 -22.57 -22.66 12.14
C ALA A 143 -22.26 -21.50 13.07
N ARG A 144 -22.04 -21.76 14.35
CA ARG A 144 -21.67 -20.75 15.33
C ARG A 144 -20.66 -21.29 16.33
N ALA A 145 -19.82 -20.42 16.85
CA ALA A 145 -18.95 -20.69 17.99
C ALA A 145 -18.85 -19.43 18.84
N ALA A 146 -18.91 -19.56 20.16
CA ALA A 146 -18.78 -18.44 21.10
C ALA A 146 -17.34 -17.90 21.13
N SER A 147 -16.35 -18.78 20.95
CA SER A 147 -14.96 -18.40 20.70
C SER A 147 -14.30 -19.41 19.77
N PHE A 148 -13.28 -18.96 19.06
CA PHE A 148 -12.43 -19.82 18.22
C PHE A 148 -10.98 -19.36 18.32
N VAL A 149 -10.08 -20.32 18.53
CA VAL A 149 -8.63 -20.12 18.66
C VAL A 149 -7.92 -21.08 17.70
N ALA A 150 -6.92 -20.59 16.98
CA ALA A 150 -6.06 -21.41 16.14
C ALA A 150 -4.59 -20.98 16.24
N SER A 151 -3.67 -21.94 16.09
CA SER A 151 -2.23 -21.68 16.07
C SER A 151 -1.59 -22.13 14.75
N GLU A 152 -0.56 -21.42 14.32
CA GLU A 152 0.18 -21.68 13.08
C GLU A 152 -0.75 -21.84 11.87
N LEU A 153 -1.72 -20.94 11.75
CA LEU A 153 -2.66 -20.96 10.65
C LEU A 153 -1.94 -20.58 9.36
N ARG A 154 -2.10 -21.40 8.32
CA ARG A 154 -1.59 -21.12 6.98
C ARG A 154 -2.73 -21.24 6.00
N ALA A 155 -2.89 -20.28 5.10
CA ALA A 155 -3.80 -20.35 3.99
C ALA A 155 -3.04 -20.11 2.69
N THR A 156 -3.19 -21.00 1.72
CA THR A 156 -2.59 -20.87 0.40
C THR A 156 -3.67 -20.93 -0.67
N THR A 157 -3.54 -20.09 -1.70
CA THR A 157 -4.43 -20.14 -2.87
C THR A 157 -3.72 -20.85 -4.03
N ALA A 158 -4.21 -22.02 -4.42
CA ALA A 158 -3.79 -22.71 -5.63
C ALA A 158 -4.53 -22.13 -6.84
N GLY A 159 -3.80 -21.81 -7.92
CA GLY A 159 -4.41 -21.42 -9.21
C GLY A 159 -3.68 -20.33 -9.99
N ASP A 160 -2.92 -19.46 -9.31
CA ASP A 160 -2.16 -18.39 -9.95
C ASP A 160 -0.70 -18.80 -10.18
N ALA A 161 -0.06 -18.21 -11.20
CA ALA A 161 1.38 -18.36 -11.43
C ALA A 161 2.24 -17.91 -10.23
N GLN A 162 1.67 -17.08 -9.35
CA GLN A 162 2.24 -16.69 -8.06
C GLN A 162 1.20 -16.93 -6.97
N PRO A 163 1.27 -18.05 -6.22
CA PRO A 163 0.32 -18.33 -5.17
C PRO A 163 0.38 -17.26 -4.09
N SER A 164 -0.80 -16.89 -3.56
CA SER A 164 -0.87 -16.07 -2.36
C SER A 164 -0.77 -16.97 -1.14
N GLN A 165 0.01 -16.55 -0.15
CA GLN A 165 0.19 -17.24 1.12
C GLN A 165 -0.13 -16.30 2.27
N ILE A 166 -0.91 -16.79 3.23
CA ILE A 166 -1.18 -16.14 4.50
C ILE A 166 -0.68 -17.07 5.59
N GLU A 167 0.13 -16.55 6.50
CA GLU A 167 0.58 -17.24 7.71
C GLU A 167 0.17 -16.43 8.92
N MET A 168 -0.23 -17.09 10.00
CA MET A 168 -0.56 -16.47 11.27
C MET A 168 -0.01 -17.34 12.40
N ALA A 169 0.73 -16.76 13.33
CA ALA A 169 1.22 -17.48 14.50
C ALA A 169 0.06 -17.89 15.43
N ALA A 170 -0.87 -16.97 15.67
CA ALA A 170 -2.07 -17.22 16.44
C ALA A 170 -3.26 -16.39 15.92
N LEU A 171 -4.45 -16.95 16.03
CA LEU A 171 -5.72 -16.30 15.75
C LEU A 171 -6.68 -16.61 16.89
N GLU A 172 -7.26 -15.57 17.48
CA GLU A 172 -8.31 -15.65 18.48
C GLU A 172 -9.52 -14.87 17.94
N SER A 173 -10.72 -15.38 18.18
CA SER A 173 -11.94 -14.68 17.77
C SER A 173 -13.06 -14.87 18.78
N SER A 174 -13.87 -13.83 18.93
CA SER A 174 -15.11 -13.86 19.70
C SER A 174 -16.29 -13.96 18.76
N THR A 175 -17.25 -14.81 19.12
CA THR A 175 -18.50 -15.09 18.39
C THR A 175 -18.30 -15.17 16.88
N VAL A 176 -18.07 -16.37 16.37
CA VAL A 176 -18.08 -16.64 14.94
C VAL A 176 -19.45 -17.17 14.57
N ALA A 177 -20.11 -16.55 13.60
CA ALA A 177 -21.35 -17.04 13.01
C ALA A 177 -21.18 -17.14 11.50
N PHE A 178 -21.53 -18.29 10.95
CA PHE A 178 -21.58 -18.57 9.54
C PHE A 178 -23.03 -18.90 9.19
N HIS A 179 -23.55 -18.27 8.14
CA HIS A 179 -24.83 -18.60 7.54
C HIS A 179 -24.64 -18.80 6.05
N ARG A 180 -25.33 -19.79 5.49
CA ARG A 180 -25.47 -19.97 4.06
C ARG A 180 -26.93 -20.22 3.74
N ASP A 181 -27.55 -19.26 3.10
CA ASP A 181 -28.93 -19.30 2.66
C ASP A 181 -29.14 -20.33 1.53
N ALA A 182 -30.41 -20.69 1.29
CA ALA A 182 -30.80 -21.61 0.23
C ALA A 182 -30.50 -21.06 -1.19
N ASP A 183 -30.47 -19.73 -1.34
CA ASP A 183 -30.09 -19.05 -2.59
C ASP A 183 -28.56 -19.07 -2.85
N GLY A 184 -27.79 -19.62 -1.91
CA GLY A 184 -26.35 -19.71 -1.98
C GLY A 184 -25.61 -18.51 -1.39
N THR A 185 -26.31 -17.48 -0.90
CA THR A 185 -25.71 -16.35 -0.19
C THR A 185 -25.00 -16.86 1.05
N MET A 186 -23.74 -16.49 1.21
CA MET A 186 -22.94 -16.82 2.38
C MET A 186 -22.72 -15.56 3.20
N ARG A 187 -22.86 -15.67 4.52
CA ARG A 187 -22.61 -14.63 5.48
C ARG A 187 -21.71 -15.17 6.59
N VAL A 188 -20.71 -14.39 6.95
CA VAL A 188 -19.82 -14.66 8.09
C VAL A 188 -19.78 -13.42 8.95
N ASP A 189 -20.21 -13.52 10.19
CA ASP A 189 -20.09 -12.47 11.19
C ASP A 189 -19.11 -12.91 12.27
N VAL A 190 -18.20 -12.03 12.63
CA VAL A 190 -17.24 -12.25 13.72
C VAL A 190 -17.25 -11.02 14.62
N GLY A 191 -17.52 -11.23 15.92
CA GLY A 191 -17.58 -10.16 16.91
C GLY A 191 -16.25 -9.43 17.03
N SER A 192 -15.18 -10.18 17.26
CA SER A 192 -13.80 -9.68 17.21
C SER A 192 -12.84 -10.74 16.71
N ILE A 193 -11.74 -10.30 16.10
CA ILE A 193 -10.62 -11.12 15.66
C ILE A 193 -9.33 -10.48 16.16
N ASP A 194 -8.50 -11.25 16.84
CA ASP A 194 -7.16 -10.88 17.27
C ASP A 194 -6.15 -11.84 16.65
N VAL A 195 -5.25 -11.30 15.84
CA VAL A 195 -4.22 -12.06 15.11
C VAL A 195 -2.84 -11.64 15.59
N ARG A 196 -1.94 -12.60 15.78
CA ARG A 196 -0.53 -12.36 16.11
C ARG A 196 0.39 -12.95 15.06
N GLY A 197 1.44 -12.21 14.71
CA GLY A 197 2.46 -12.66 13.77
C GLY A 197 1.85 -13.08 12.43
N ALA A 198 1.06 -12.20 11.81
CA ALA A 198 0.45 -12.46 10.52
C ALA A 198 1.38 -12.02 9.39
N ARG A 199 1.47 -12.80 8.31
CA ARG A 199 2.21 -12.45 7.11
C ARG A 199 1.42 -12.87 5.87
N PHE A 200 1.17 -11.91 4.99
CA PHE A 200 0.68 -12.13 3.64
C PHE A 200 1.86 -11.98 2.66
N SER A 201 1.97 -12.88 1.69
CA SER A 201 2.93 -12.78 0.59
C SER A 201 2.29 -13.16 -0.75
N ARG A 202 2.64 -12.40 -1.79
CA ARG A 202 2.30 -12.68 -3.19
C ARG A 202 3.35 -12.05 -4.10
N GLY A 203 4.13 -12.89 -4.79
CA GLY A 203 5.24 -12.42 -5.63
C GLY A 203 6.25 -11.61 -4.82
N GLU A 204 6.59 -10.41 -5.29
CA GLU A 204 7.49 -9.47 -4.60
C GLU A 204 6.79 -8.61 -3.53
N THR A 205 5.49 -8.81 -3.32
CA THR A 205 4.71 -8.10 -2.29
C THR A 205 4.62 -8.94 -1.03
N SER A 206 4.96 -8.35 0.11
CA SER A 206 4.67 -8.94 1.42
C SER A 206 4.14 -7.89 2.40
N ILE A 207 3.20 -8.30 3.25
CA ILE A 207 2.60 -7.48 4.30
C ILE A 207 2.63 -8.31 5.59
N GLY A 208 3.38 -7.86 6.59
CA GLY A 208 3.46 -8.44 7.92
C GLY A 208 2.74 -7.60 8.95
N PHE A 209 2.20 -8.23 9.99
CA PHE A 209 1.61 -7.59 11.16
C PHE A 209 2.15 -8.27 12.41
N GLY A 210 2.73 -7.50 13.34
CA GLY A 210 3.05 -7.99 14.67
C GLY A 210 1.78 -8.40 15.42
N SER A 211 0.76 -7.53 15.41
CA SER A 211 -0.59 -7.86 15.85
C SER A 211 -1.65 -7.12 15.04
N LEU A 212 -2.84 -7.70 14.92
CA LEU A 212 -4.01 -7.13 14.23
C LEU A 212 -5.26 -7.45 15.05
N SER A 213 -5.98 -6.43 15.49
CA SER A 213 -7.28 -6.55 16.14
C SER A 213 -8.36 -5.94 15.25
N ALA A 214 -9.44 -6.67 15.01
CA ALA A 214 -10.59 -6.23 14.23
C ALA A 214 -11.88 -6.48 15.01
N LYS A 215 -12.85 -5.57 14.91
CA LYS A 215 -14.17 -5.72 15.54
C LYS A 215 -15.29 -5.59 14.52
N ASN A 216 -16.40 -6.28 14.77
CA ASN A 216 -17.60 -6.28 13.94
C ASN A 216 -17.25 -6.61 12.48
N VAL A 217 -16.59 -7.74 12.27
CA VAL A 217 -16.22 -8.22 10.94
C VAL A 217 -17.43 -8.92 10.35
N ALA A 218 -17.92 -8.44 9.21
CA ALA A 218 -18.99 -9.09 8.47
C ALA A 218 -18.58 -9.26 7.02
N PHE A 219 -18.65 -10.48 6.53
CA PHE A 219 -18.42 -10.85 5.14
C PHE A 219 -19.70 -11.42 4.56
N VAL A 220 -20.16 -10.86 3.44
CA VAL A 220 -21.34 -11.34 2.72
C VAL A 220 -20.96 -11.57 1.27
N ARG A 221 -21.22 -12.78 0.77
CA ARG A 221 -21.01 -13.15 -0.63
C ARG A 221 -22.31 -13.72 -1.18
N SER A 222 -22.93 -12.99 -2.09
CA SER A 222 -24.06 -13.45 -2.89
C SER A 222 -23.60 -13.85 -4.29
N PRO A 223 -24.47 -14.41 -5.15
CA PRO A 223 -24.12 -14.70 -6.54
C PRO A 223 -23.68 -13.47 -7.35
N THR A 224 -24.17 -12.28 -6.99
CA THR A 224 -23.97 -11.03 -7.73
C THR A 224 -23.09 -10.02 -7.01
N SER A 225 -22.79 -10.23 -5.73
CA SER A 225 -22.08 -9.25 -4.92
C SER A 225 -21.13 -9.87 -3.91
N THR A 226 -20.10 -9.11 -3.55
CA THR A 226 -19.21 -9.45 -2.43
C THR A 226 -19.01 -8.19 -1.60
N ARG A 227 -19.33 -8.28 -0.30
CA ARG A 227 -19.17 -7.21 0.67
C ARG A 227 -18.36 -7.70 1.86
N LEU A 228 -17.40 -6.90 2.29
CA LEU A 228 -16.69 -7.05 3.55
C LEU A 228 -16.79 -5.73 4.29
N SER A 229 -17.24 -5.76 5.54
CA SER A 229 -17.26 -4.61 6.43
C SER A 229 -16.56 -4.98 7.73
N VAL A 230 -15.67 -4.10 8.18
CA VAL A 230 -15.01 -4.20 9.48
C VAL A 230 -15.30 -2.90 10.20
N GLY A 231 -15.78 -2.98 11.45
CA GLY A 231 -16.19 -1.80 12.22
C GLY A 231 -15.00 -0.98 12.73
N SER A 232 -13.95 -1.65 13.20
CA SER A 232 -12.70 -1.00 13.60
C SER A 232 -11.51 -1.92 13.40
N ILE A 233 -10.34 -1.37 13.07
CA ILE A 233 -9.08 -2.12 12.98
C ILE A 233 -7.99 -1.40 13.77
N VAL A 234 -7.21 -2.15 14.53
CA VAL A 234 -5.96 -1.70 15.15
C VAL A 234 -4.87 -2.68 14.75
N ALA A 235 -3.81 -2.22 14.10
CA ALA A 235 -2.68 -3.04 13.70
C ALA A 235 -1.38 -2.46 14.26
N LYS A 236 -0.47 -3.33 14.73
CA LYS A 236 0.82 -2.92 15.28
C LYS A 236 1.97 -3.65 14.60
N GLY A 237 3.09 -2.94 14.44
CA GLY A 237 4.30 -3.46 13.81
C GLY A 237 3.99 -3.96 12.40
N VAL A 238 3.39 -3.10 11.58
CA VAL A 238 3.03 -3.44 10.21
C VAL A 238 4.25 -3.23 9.32
N GLU A 239 4.61 -4.24 8.55
CA GLU A 239 5.73 -4.20 7.62
C GLU A 239 5.20 -4.45 6.21
N VAL A 240 5.47 -3.52 5.28
CA VAL A 240 5.07 -3.66 3.87
C VAL A 240 6.33 -3.65 3.03
N ALA A 241 6.49 -4.62 2.15
CA ALA A 241 7.56 -4.66 1.15
C ALA A 241 6.98 -4.89 -0.24
N ILE A 242 7.32 -4.02 -1.21
CA ILE A 242 6.83 -4.06 -2.59
C ILE A 242 7.96 -3.60 -3.52
N GLY A 243 8.46 -4.48 -4.40
CA GLY A 243 9.38 -4.09 -5.48
C GLY A 243 10.61 -3.30 -5.01
N GLY A 244 11.23 -3.73 -3.89
CA GLY A 244 12.39 -3.06 -3.28
C GLY A 244 12.05 -1.88 -2.36
N THR A 245 10.79 -1.40 -2.36
CA THR A 245 10.31 -0.41 -1.39
C THR A 245 9.87 -1.11 -0.11
N SER A 246 10.23 -0.56 1.05
CA SER A 246 9.73 -1.02 2.35
C SER A 246 9.16 0.09 3.20
N PHE A 247 8.12 -0.25 3.97
CA PHE A 247 7.50 0.58 4.98
C PHE A 247 7.39 -0.20 6.28
N ARG A 248 7.61 0.48 7.41
CA ARG A 248 7.35 -0.02 8.74
C ARG A 248 6.46 0.97 9.48
N LEU A 249 5.24 0.56 9.79
CA LEU A 249 4.22 1.37 10.42
C LEU A 249 4.04 0.88 11.87
N ALA A 250 4.23 1.77 12.84
CA ALA A 250 4.26 1.40 14.25
C ALA A 250 2.87 0.98 14.76
N ASP A 251 1.91 1.89 14.72
CA ASP A 251 0.51 1.65 15.04
C ASP A 251 -0.38 2.22 13.95
N ILE A 252 -1.30 1.41 13.44
CA ILE A 252 -2.32 1.81 12.47
C ILE A 252 -3.68 1.67 13.14
N GLU A 253 -4.48 2.72 13.11
CA GLU A 253 -5.85 2.72 13.62
C GLU A 253 -6.84 3.13 12.53
N LEU A 254 -7.87 2.31 12.36
CA LEU A 254 -9.01 2.58 11.49
C LEU A 254 -10.25 2.55 12.39
N PRO A 255 -10.62 3.66 13.03
CA PRO A 255 -11.68 3.69 14.04
C PRO A 255 -13.07 3.37 13.47
N ARG A 256 -13.26 3.55 12.15
CA ARG A 256 -14.47 3.16 11.40
C ARG A 256 -14.21 1.99 10.44
N GLY A 257 -13.08 1.31 10.64
CA GLY A 257 -12.62 0.14 9.93
C GLY A 257 -12.63 0.30 8.41
N VAL A 258 -13.05 -0.74 7.71
CA VAL A 258 -12.90 -0.87 6.25
C VAL A 258 -14.20 -1.35 5.65
N ARG A 259 -14.57 -0.79 4.50
CA ARG A 259 -15.67 -1.28 3.67
C ARG A 259 -15.14 -1.69 2.31
N PHE A 260 -15.42 -2.91 1.89
CA PHE A 260 -15.16 -3.40 0.55
C PHE A 260 -16.46 -3.89 -0.06
N GLU A 261 -16.78 -3.45 -1.26
CA GLU A 261 -18.00 -3.81 -1.97
C GLU A 261 -17.73 -3.92 -3.47
N ASN A 262 -17.95 -5.11 -4.03
CA ASN A 262 -17.86 -5.38 -5.46
C ASN A 262 -16.55 -4.93 -6.11
N GLY A 263 -15.44 -5.06 -5.37
CA GLY A 263 -14.12 -4.62 -5.82
C GLY A 263 -13.75 -3.21 -5.38
N ALA A 264 -14.68 -2.36 -4.97
CA ALA A 264 -14.37 -1.04 -4.41
C ALA A 264 -13.96 -1.17 -2.94
N LEU A 265 -12.90 -0.46 -2.53
CA LEU A 265 -12.45 -0.35 -1.14
C LEU A 265 -12.66 1.10 -0.68
N ALA A 266 -13.19 1.28 0.52
CA ALA A 266 -13.38 2.57 1.15
C ALA A 266 -12.95 2.52 2.62
N ILE A 267 -12.16 3.50 3.02
CA ILE A 267 -11.67 3.67 4.39
C ILE A 267 -11.90 5.13 4.77
N ASP A 268 -12.70 5.35 5.81
CA ASP A 268 -13.09 6.71 6.20
C ASP A 268 -11.94 7.48 6.86
N ARG A 269 -11.18 6.81 7.73
CA ARG A 269 -10.06 7.40 8.44
C ARG A 269 -9.00 6.34 8.74
N VAL A 270 -7.75 6.67 8.44
CA VAL A 270 -6.57 5.90 8.82
C VAL A 270 -5.64 6.83 9.59
N SER A 271 -5.27 6.47 10.81
CA SER A 271 -4.18 7.15 11.53
C SER A 271 -3.01 6.20 11.73
N VAL A 272 -1.81 6.71 11.49
CA VAL A 272 -0.55 6.02 11.71
C VAL A 272 0.33 6.89 12.60
N SER A 273 0.70 6.37 13.76
CA SER A 273 1.50 7.11 14.75
C SER A 273 2.88 7.46 14.19
N GLU A 274 3.56 6.47 13.62
CA GLU A 274 4.88 6.58 13.03
C GLU A 274 5.02 5.63 11.84
N ALA A 275 5.66 6.10 10.77
CA ALA A 275 5.93 5.35 9.55
C ALA A 275 7.39 5.56 9.11
N ALA A 276 8.21 4.53 9.22
CA ALA A 276 9.54 4.51 8.60
C ALA A 276 9.42 3.97 7.17
N PHE A 277 10.16 4.53 6.22
CA PHE A 277 10.12 4.10 4.84
C PHE A 277 11.51 4.10 4.19
N LYS A 278 11.66 3.24 3.19
CA LYS A 278 12.82 3.17 2.31
C LYS A 278 12.35 2.88 0.90
N LEU A 279 12.53 3.83 0.00
CA LEU A 279 12.21 3.70 -1.42
C LEU A 279 13.47 3.23 -2.16
N ALA A 280 13.38 2.07 -2.83
CA ALA A 280 14.44 1.64 -3.73
C ALA A 280 14.47 2.52 -4.99
N SER A 281 15.66 2.60 -5.60
CA SER A 281 16.00 3.24 -6.88
C SER A 281 14.86 4.02 -7.55
N LEU A 282 14.85 5.34 -7.38
CA LEU A 282 13.94 6.23 -8.14
C LEU A 282 14.31 6.34 -9.62
N ARG A 283 15.34 5.62 -10.09
CA ARG A 283 15.70 5.59 -11.50
C ARG A 283 14.54 5.01 -12.27
N ARG A 284 13.89 5.85 -13.08
CA ARG A 284 12.95 5.43 -14.10
C ARG A 284 13.56 4.25 -14.84
N THR A 285 12.95 3.07 -14.72
CA THR A 285 13.18 2.00 -15.68
C THR A 285 12.92 2.62 -17.04
N THR A 286 13.96 2.68 -17.88
CA THR A 286 13.90 3.29 -19.20
C THR A 286 12.64 2.75 -19.88
N PRO A 287 11.64 3.58 -20.21
CA PRO A 287 10.38 3.08 -20.73
C PRO A 287 10.70 2.24 -21.97
N ALA A 288 10.32 0.96 -21.92
CA ALA A 288 10.51 0.04 -23.03
C ALA A 288 9.91 0.67 -24.28
N LYS A 289 10.76 1.09 -25.23
CA LYS A 289 10.45 1.78 -26.50
C LYS A 289 8.96 2.10 -26.67
N ALA A 290 8.51 3.19 -26.03
CA ALA A 290 7.14 3.65 -26.16
C ALA A 290 6.86 3.91 -27.64
N THR A 291 5.87 3.20 -28.18
CA THR A 291 5.37 3.39 -29.54
C THR A 291 4.88 4.83 -29.69
N LYS A 292 5.39 5.51 -30.73
CA LYS A 292 5.13 6.92 -31.07
C LYS A 292 3.63 7.22 -31.18
N LYS A 293 2.98 7.69 -30.10
CA LYS A 293 1.74 8.53 -30.12
C LYS A 293 1.21 8.91 -28.72
N GLN A 294 2.07 9.28 -27.77
CA GLN A 294 1.61 10.02 -26.59
C GLN A 294 1.62 11.52 -26.90
N ASP A 295 0.66 11.94 -27.73
CA ASP A 295 0.26 13.34 -27.84
C ASP A 295 -0.41 13.74 -26.51
N GLY A 296 0.21 14.64 -25.76
CA GLY A 296 -0.38 15.24 -24.57
C GLY A 296 0.07 14.68 -23.22
N ALA A 297 1.36 14.44 -23.01
CA ALA A 297 1.88 14.42 -21.63
C ALA A 297 1.52 15.76 -20.98
N ALA A 298 0.55 15.76 -20.06
CA ALA A 298 0.08 16.96 -19.39
C ALA A 298 1.29 17.69 -18.80
N ALA A 299 1.50 18.93 -19.25
CA ALA A 299 2.54 19.78 -18.69
C ALA A 299 2.25 19.92 -17.19
N PHE A 300 3.27 19.69 -16.37
CA PHE A 300 3.14 19.84 -14.92
C PHE A 300 2.76 21.29 -14.62
N ASP A 301 1.68 21.51 -13.87
CA ASP A 301 1.24 22.87 -13.51
C ASP A 301 2.09 23.40 -12.34
N PHE A 302 3.00 24.31 -12.65
CA PHE A 302 3.90 24.92 -11.67
C PHE A 302 3.29 26.11 -10.91
N ARG A 303 2.00 26.41 -11.06
CA ARG A 303 1.32 27.47 -10.26
C ARG A 303 1.40 27.26 -8.75
N VAL A 304 1.60 26.02 -8.30
CA VAL A 304 1.85 25.73 -6.87
C VAL A 304 3.08 26.49 -6.33
N LEU A 305 4.07 26.81 -7.17
CA LEU A 305 5.24 27.58 -6.75
C LEU A 305 4.90 29.02 -6.37
N ASP A 306 3.78 29.58 -6.83
CA ASP A 306 3.31 30.92 -6.43
C ASP A 306 2.92 30.97 -4.94
N GLY A 307 2.68 29.82 -4.31
CA GLY A 307 2.46 29.72 -2.86
C GLY A 307 3.73 29.55 -2.03
N LEU A 308 4.90 29.40 -2.67
CA LEU A 308 6.17 29.12 -1.98
C LEU A 308 6.71 30.39 -1.31
N SER A 309 7.19 30.32 -0.08
CA SER A 309 7.85 31.43 0.59
C SER A 309 8.96 30.94 1.51
N GLY A 310 9.97 31.77 1.78
CA GLY A 310 11.08 31.43 2.67
C GLY A 310 12.43 31.84 2.10
N GLN A 311 13.46 31.05 2.38
CA GLN A 311 14.83 31.34 1.98
C GLN A 311 15.53 30.09 1.46
N LEU A 312 16.32 30.27 0.39
CA LEU A 312 17.22 29.26 -0.16
C LEU A 312 18.64 29.82 -0.19
N ASN A 313 19.53 29.21 0.57
CA ASN A 313 20.95 29.50 0.58
C ASN A 313 21.68 28.34 -0.08
N VAL A 314 22.40 28.60 -1.16
CA VAL A 314 23.15 27.57 -1.84
C VAL A 314 24.46 28.12 -2.39
N ASP A 315 25.54 27.37 -2.21
CA ASP A 315 26.82 27.69 -2.83
C ASP A 315 26.97 26.81 -4.08
N VAL A 316 26.94 27.44 -5.26
CA VAL A 316 27.02 26.77 -6.56
C VAL A 316 28.45 26.84 -7.05
N THR A 317 29.15 25.71 -7.03
CA THR A 317 30.50 25.59 -7.60
C THR A 317 30.43 25.05 -9.01
N VAL A 318 30.91 25.83 -9.96
CA VAL A 318 30.99 25.48 -11.38
C VAL A 318 32.45 25.33 -11.77
N ASP A 319 32.81 24.17 -12.32
CA ASP A 319 34.09 23.96 -13.01
C ASP A 319 33.78 23.72 -14.49
N ALA A 320 34.29 24.60 -15.33
CA ALA A 320 34.09 24.50 -16.76
C ALA A 320 35.40 24.68 -17.51
N LYS A 321 35.56 23.92 -18.60
CA LYS A 321 36.59 24.18 -19.60
C LYS A 321 36.00 25.12 -20.64
N VAL A 322 36.65 26.27 -20.80
CA VAL A 322 36.26 27.32 -21.76
C VAL A 322 37.37 27.46 -22.79
N PRO A 323 37.06 27.75 -24.06
CA PRO A 323 38.07 28.06 -25.07
C PRO A 323 39.04 29.12 -24.57
N VAL A 324 40.32 29.00 -24.91
CA VAL A 324 41.41 29.93 -24.55
C VAL A 324 41.89 29.84 -23.10
N ILE A 325 41.00 29.77 -22.10
CA ILE A 325 41.37 29.85 -20.65
C ILE A 325 41.62 28.47 -20.02
N LYS A 326 41.46 27.38 -20.79
CA LYS A 326 41.65 25.95 -20.42
C LYS A 326 40.69 25.42 -19.34
N ARG A 327 40.61 26.04 -18.15
CA ARG A 327 39.75 25.59 -17.03
C ARG A 327 39.48 26.77 -16.08
N ARG A 328 38.23 26.95 -15.67
CA ARG A 328 37.80 27.96 -14.69
C ARG A 328 36.95 27.28 -13.63
N VAL A 329 37.22 27.58 -12.37
CA VAL A 329 36.43 27.14 -11.21
C VAL A 329 35.93 28.39 -10.49
N ALA A 330 34.63 28.46 -10.26
CA ALA A 330 33.99 29.56 -9.53
C ALA A 330 32.96 29.00 -8.53
N THR A 331 32.82 29.66 -7.39
CA THR A 331 31.79 29.35 -6.39
C THR A 331 30.93 30.58 -6.16
N HIS A 332 29.63 30.45 -6.45
CA HIS A 332 28.64 31.51 -6.35
C HIS A 332 27.76 31.30 -5.12
N LYS A 333 27.70 32.29 -4.24
CA LYS A 333 26.93 32.21 -3.00
C LYS A 333 25.54 32.77 -3.25
N LEU A 334 24.58 31.93 -3.62
CA LEU A 334 23.20 32.37 -3.87
C LEU A 334 22.44 32.44 -2.54
N ARG A 335 21.87 33.60 -2.22
CA ARG A 335 21.08 33.85 -1.02
C ARG A 335 19.71 34.38 -1.43
N ILE A 336 18.78 33.48 -1.69
CA ILE A 336 17.55 33.76 -2.42
C ILE A 336 16.39 33.84 -1.43
N ALA A 337 15.83 35.04 -1.24
CA ALA A 337 14.55 35.20 -0.57
C ALA A 337 13.41 34.89 -1.56
N VAL A 338 12.49 34.01 -1.17
CA VAL A 338 11.30 33.66 -1.94
C VAL A 338 10.08 34.25 -1.25
N ASN A 339 9.34 35.11 -1.93
CA ASN A 339 8.12 35.73 -1.43
C ASN A 339 6.96 35.39 -2.36
N GLN A 340 6.09 34.46 -1.97
CA GLN A 340 4.94 34.01 -2.77
C GLN A 340 5.35 33.62 -4.21
N GLY A 341 6.38 32.77 -4.30
CA GLY A 341 6.93 32.30 -5.55
C GLY A 341 7.67 33.35 -6.36
N ILE A 342 7.90 34.55 -5.83
CA ILE A 342 8.65 35.62 -6.48
C ILE A 342 10.04 35.70 -5.86
N ILE A 343 11.05 35.85 -6.70
CA ILE A 343 12.44 36.12 -6.31
C ILE A 343 12.91 37.43 -6.94
N ASP A 344 13.88 38.07 -6.31
CA ASP A 344 14.65 39.17 -6.90
C ASP A 344 15.83 38.56 -7.68
N PHE A 345 15.83 38.71 -9.01
CA PHE A 345 16.93 38.18 -9.82
C PHE A 345 18.16 39.09 -9.81
N HIS A 346 18.02 40.35 -9.40
CA HIS A 346 19.15 41.25 -9.22
C HIS A 346 19.97 40.90 -7.97
N GLU A 347 19.34 40.36 -6.93
CA GLU A 347 20.10 39.78 -5.80
C GLU A 347 20.94 38.58 -6.24
N LEU A 348 20.46 37.79 -7.23
CA LEU A 348 21.27 36.71 -7.83
C LEU A 348 22.48 37.30 -8.55
N GLU A 349 22.30 38.35 -9.36
CA GLU A 349 23.39 39.06 -10.03
C GLU A 349 24.38 39.68 -9.05
N ARG A 350 23.91 40.27 -7.94
CA ARG A 350 24.79 40.97 -7.01
C ARG A 350 25.84 40.05 -6.40
N ASP A 351 25.46 38.83 -6.06
CA ASP A 351 26.39 37.80 -5.58
C ASP A 351 27.23 37.17 -6.72
N LEU A 352 26.86 37.41 -7.99
CA LEU A 352 27.68 37.13 -9.18
C LEU A 352 28.64 38.29 -9.51
N SER A 353 28.32 39.53 -9.10
CA SER A 353 28.93 40.80 -9.55
C SER A 353 30.21 41.23 -8.81
N LEU A 354 30.64 40.53 -7.76
CA LEU A 354 31.88 40.84 -7.02
C LEU A 354 33.18 40.50 -7.79
N LEU A 355 33.08 40.27 -9.10
CA LEU A 355 34.16 39.82 -9.93
C LEU A 355 34.30 40.72 -11.16
N GLU A 356 35.55 41.04 -11.51
CA GLU A 356 35.99 41.27 -12.90
C GLU A 356 35.82 39.99 -13.79
N ASP A 357 34.98 39.03 -13.37
CA ASP A 357 34.78 37.65 -13.89
C ASP A 357 33.30 37.18 -13.80
N ALA A 358 32.29 38.08 -13.78
CA ALA A 358 30.90 37.62 -13.90
C ALA A 358 30.70 37.01 -15.30
N ILE A 359 30.44 35.70 -15.39
CA ILE A 359 30.27 34.95 -16.66
C ILE A 359 28.80 34.94 -17.12
N LEU A 360 27.87 35.33 -16.23
CA LEU A 360 26.44 35.15 -16.39
C LEU A 360 25.69 36.39 -15.92
N ASP A 361 24.77 36.91 -16.73
CA ASP A 361 23.91 38.04 -16.38
C ASP A 361 22.43 37.76 -16.73
N PHE A 362 21.51 38.35 -15.95
CA PHE A 362 20.08 38.29 -16.22
C PHE A 362 19.58 39.61 -16.79
N GLU A 363 19.24 39.63 -18.08
CA GLU A 363 18.70 40.84 -18.71
C GLU A 363 17.20 40.71 -19.00
N PHE A 364 16.44 41.78 -18.73
CA PHE A 364 15.06 41.89 -19.18
C PHE A 364 15.00 42.71 -20.47
N GLU A 365 14.73 42.03 -21.59
CA GLU A 365 14.66 42.65 -22.92
C GLU A 365 13.29 42.36 -23.57
N GLY A 366 12.53 43.41 -23.89
CA GLY A 366 11.24 43.26 -24.56
C GLY A 366 10.21 42.47 -23.73
N ASP A 367 9.90 41.24 -24.16
CA ASP A 367 8.95 40.32 -23.50
C ASP A 367 9.62 39.06 -22.92
N ARG A 368 10.95 39.07 -22.79
CA ARG A 368 11.73 37.94 -22.31
C ARG A 368 12.68 38.32 -21.18
N LEU A 369 12.82 37.41 -20.23
CA LEU A 369 13.97 37.37 -19.33
C LEU A 369 15.04 36.52 -20.00
N ILE A 370 16.28 36.98 -20.04
CA ILE A 370 17.41 36.35 -20.71
C ILE A 370 18.44 36.01 -19.65
N LEU A 371 19.02 34.81 -19.71
CA LEU A 371 20.28 34.51 -19.05
C LEU A 371 21.34 34.47 -20.15
N GLU A 372 22.24 35.43 -20.12
CA GLU A 372 23.29 35.57 -21.10
C GLU A 372 24.68 35.42 -20.49
N LYS A 373 25.64 35.22 -21.38
CA LYS A 373 27.04 35.15 -21.04
C LYS A 373 27.66 36.52 -21.23
N ASP A 374 27.87 37.23 -20.13
CA ASP A 374 28.69 38.44 -20.07
C ASP A 374 30.13 38.00 -19.78
N LEU A 375 31.12 38.33 -20.62
CA LEU A 375 32.52 38.05 -20.32
C LEU A 375 33.36 39.27 -20.69
N PRO A 376 33.81 40.06 -19.69
CA PRO A 376 34.64 41.22 -19.95
C PRO A 376 35.84 40.84 -20.83
N LEU A 377 36.03 41.57 -21.94
CA LEU A 377 37.18 41.48 -22.86
C LEU A 377 37.21 40.30 -23.86
N ILE A 378 36.11 39.57 -24.06
CA ILE A 378 36.03 38.50 -25.09
C ILE A 378 34.95 38.83 -26.14
N PRO A 379 35.24 38.73 -27.46
CA PRO A 379 34.31 39.09 -28.55
C PRO A 379 33.06 38.18 -28.70
N PHE A 380 32.77 37.33 -27.72
CA PHE A 380 31.55 36.51 -27.64
C PHE A 380 30.65 37.00 -26.50
N ASP A 381 30.63 38.33 -26.30
CA ASP A 381 29.84 39.04 -25.30
C ASP A 381 28.35 38.96 -25.63
N ASN A 382 27.52 38.87 -24.59
CA ASN A 382 26.05 38.87 -24.63
C ASN A 382 25.44 37.67 -25.38
N GLU A 383 26.07 36.50 -25.29
CA GLU A 383 25.47 35.30 -25.85
C GLU A 383 24.34 34.79 -24.94
N THR A 384 23.10 34.91 -25.40
CA THR A 384 21.93 34.30 -24.73
C THR A 384 22.10 32.79 -24.61
N LEU A 385 22.19 32.30 -23.36
CA LEU A 385 22.26 30.88 -23.06
C LEU A 385 20.86 30.25 -23.04
N VAL A 386 19.94 30.90 -22.32
CA VAL A 386 18.53 30.54 -22.22
C VAL A 386 17.69 31.80 -22.04
N PHE A 387 16.41 31.72 -22.41
CA PHE A 387 15.45 32.79 -22.18
C PHE A 387 14.10 32.25 -21.72
N TRP A 388 13.32 33.09 -21.06
CA TRP A 388 11.98 32.80 -20.59
C TRP A 388 11.01 33.86 -21.11
N MET A 389 9.89 33.43 -21.70
CA MET A 389 8.83 34.36 -22.11
C MET A 389 8.08 34.85 -20.88
N LEU A 390 7.78 36.15 -20.84
CA LEU A 390 7.06 36.78 -19.74
C LEU A 390 5.63 37.14 -20.18
N ASP A 391 4.65 36.80 -19.34
CA ASP A 391 3.31 37.36 -19.44
C ASP A 391 3.30 38.83 -18.95
N GLU A 392 2.17 39.54 -19.11
CA GLU A 392 2.08 40.96 -18.72
C GLU A 392 2.44 41.20 -17.24
N GLU A 393 2.09 40.26 -16.38
CA GLU A 393 2.47 40.34 -14.98
C GLU A 393 3.96 40.07 -14.76
N GLY A 394 4.53 39.10 -15.47
CA GLY A 394 5.96 38.82 -15.49
C GLY A 394 6.78 40.01 -15.99
N LYS A 395 6.32 40.73 -17.01
CA LYS A 395 6.97 41.97 -17.50
C LYS A 395 6.97 43.06 -16.42
N ARG A 396 5.84 43.23 -15.73
CA ARG A 396 5.72 44.17 -14.59
C ARG A 396 6.62 43.78 -13.42
N LEU A 397 6.76 42.49 -13.13
CA LEU A 397 7.70 42.03 -12.11
C LEU A 397 9.14 42.26 -12.55
N ALA A 398 9.46 41.98 -13.82
CA ALA A 398 10.81 42.10 -14.36
C ALA A 398 11.29 43.56 -14.42
N SER A 399 10.40 44.54 -14.64
CA SER A 399 10.76 45.95 -14.51
C SER A 399 11.20 46.34 -13.10
N ASP A 400 10.72 45.62 -12.08
CA ASP A 400 11.14 45.76 -10.69
C ASP A 400 12.25 44.75 -10.32
N ARG A 401 12.92 44.15 -11.31
CA ARG A 401 13.97 43.12 -11.15
C ARG A 401 13.53 41.85 -10.42
N ARG A 402 12.25 41.50 -10.55
CA ARG A 402 11.64 40.32 -9.92
C ARG A 402 11.11 39.35 -10.95
N VAL A 403 11.10 38.06 -10.60
CA VAL A 403 10.55 37.02 -11.47
C VAL A 403 9.84 35.94 -10.66
N ARG A 404 8.81 35.33 -11.24
CA ARG A 404 8.15 34.16 -10.65
C ARG A 404 8.99 32.90 -10.85
N LEU A 405 9.12 32.09 -9.81
CA LEU A 405 9.77 30.78 -9.85
C LEU A 405 9.17 29.87 -10.91
N ARG A 406 7.84 29.87 -11.08
CA ARG A 406 7.16 29.08 -12.12
C ARG A 406 7.64 29.41 -13.53
N THR A 407 8.05 30.66 -13.77
CA THR A 407 8.61 31.10 -15.05
C THR A 407 9.95 30.41 -15.29
N LEU A 408 10.80 30.33 -14.26
CA LEU A 408 12.17 29.82 -14.38
C LEU A 408 12.26 28.32 -14.68
N VAL A 409 11.20 27.54 -14.43
CA VAL A 409 11.16 26.08 -14.66
C VAL A 409 11.17 25.70 -16.16
N HIS A 410 10.83 26.64 -17.04
CA HIS A 410 10.69 26.38 -18.49
C HIS A 410 11.63 27.24 -19.34
N PRO A 411 12.97 27.09 -19.21
CA PRO A 411 13.90 27.81 -20.07
C PRO A 411 13.76 27.36 -21.51
N LYS A 412 13.76 28.32 -22.43
CA LYS A 412 13.91 28.10 -23.87
C LYS A 412 15.37 28.31 -24.25
N ARG A 413 15.88 27.50 -25.16
CA ARG A 413 17.19 27.74 -25.80
C ARG A 413 16.96 28.42 -27.14
N LEU A 414 17.83 29.36 -27.51
CA LEU A 414 17.84 29.84 -28.89
C LEU A 414 18.23 28.66 -29.81
N GLU A 415 17.45 28.44 -30.86
CA GLU A 415 17.82 27.52 -31.92
C GLU A 415 19.00 28.13 -32.68
N ARG A 416 20.21 27.63 -32.45
CA ARG A 416 21.36 28.03 -33.28
C ARG A 416 21.14 27.48 -34.69
N PRO A 417 21.24 28.32 -35.75
CA PRO A 417 21.10 27.85 -37.13
C PRO A 417 22.17 26.79 -37.43
N ALA A 418 21.74 25.65 -37.97
CA ALA A 418 22.59 24.48 -38.23
C ALA A 418 23.75 24.73 -39.23
N SER A 419 23.81 25.89 -39.88
CA SER A 419 24.76 26.21 -40.95
C SER A 419 26.13 26.70 -40.48
N GLU A 420 26.34 26.95 -39.19
CA GLU A 420 27.66 27.25 -38.61
C GLU A 420 28.21 26.10 -37.76
N ALA A 421 27.98 24.85 -38.19
CA ALA A 421 28.74 23.69 -37.70
C ALA A 421 30.20 23.71 -38.23
N SER A 422 30.87 24.87 -38.15
CA SER A 422 32.28 25.02 -38.46
C SER A 422 33.09 24.23 -37.43
N GLU A 423 33.94 23.34 -37.93
CA GLU A 423 35.21 22.90 -37.36
C GLU A 423 35.34 22.95 -35.83
N LYS A 424 35.22 21.79 -35.16
CA LYS A 424 35.83 21.39 -33.86
C LYS A 424 36.46 22.49 -32.98
N LYS A 425 35.79 23.62 -32.77
CA LYS A 425 36.23 24.59 -31.76
C LYS A 425 35.96 23.92 -30.41
N PRO A 426 36.90 23.98 -29.45
CA PRO A 426 36.65 23.47 -28.12
C PRO A 426 35.34 24.09 -27.63
N GLY A 427 34.36 23.27 -27.27
CA GLY A 427 33.10 23.75 -26.71
C GLY A 427 33.27 24.03 -25.23
N PHE A 428 32.38 24.84 -24.65
CA PHE A 428 32.19 24.86 -23.21
C PHE A 428 31.90 23.43 -22.72
N GLU A 429 32.71 22.91 -21.79
CA GLU A 429 32.55 21.60 -21.18
C GLU A 429 32.33 21.78 -19.68
N LEU A 430 31.15 21.40 -19.18
CA LEU A 430 30.87 21.37 -17.74
C LEU A 430 31.56 20.15 -17.12
N VAL A 431 32.58 20.40 -16.30
CA VAL A 431 33.34 19.36 -15.59
C VAL A 431 32.70 19.05 -14.25
N ARG A 432 32.30 20.10 -13.51
CA ARG A 432 31.73 20.00 -12.16
C ARG A 432 30.59 21.00 -11.98
N LEU A 433 29.53 20.55 -11.32
CA LEU A 433 28.43 21.38 -10.81
C LEU A 433 28.05 20.86 -9.43
N ASP A 434 28.46 21.57 -8.39
CA ASP A 434 28.16 21.22 -7.01
C ASP A 434 27.28 22.30 -6.37
N PHE A 435 26.30 21.86 -5.58
CA PHE A 435 25.43 22.68 -4.74
C PHE A 435 25.79 22.32 -3.29
N ASP A 436 26.71 23.05 -2.66
CA ASP A 436 27.31 22.66 -1.38
C ASP A 436 27.91 23.85 -0.61
N PRO A 437 27.36 24.26 0.55
CA PRO A 437 26.15 23.70 1.17
C PRO A 437 24.87 24.15 0.47
N LEU A 438 23.85 23.32 0.51
CA LEU A 438 22.45 23.67 0.28
C LEU A 438 21.76 23.77 1.64
N ASP A 439 21.11 24.90 1.91
CA ASP A 439 20.30 25.14 3.11
C ASP A 439 19.03 25.90 2.71
N ALA A 440 17.86 25.28 2.89
CA ALA A 440 16.57 25.87 2.56
C ALA A 440 15.65 25.84 3.78
N ASP A 441 14.94 26.94 4.03
CA ASP A 441 13.80 27.03 4.97
C ASP A 441 12.63 27.62 4.20
N LEU A 442 11.67 26.76 3.83
CA LEU A 442 10.60 27.06 2.90
C LEU A 442 9.23 26.69 3.51
N ARG A 443 8.19 27.35 3.01
CA ARG A 443 6.78 27.09 3.33
C ARG A 443 5.97 27.13 2.06
N LEU A 444 4.89 26.36 2.01
CA LEU A 444 4.01 26.31 0.85
C LEU A 444 2.57 26.59 1.28
N ALA A 445 2.02 27.72 0.83
CA ALA A 445 0.61 28.05 1.05
C ALA A 445 -0.33 27.10 0.29
N GLY A 446 -1.59 27.05 0.71
CA GLY A 446 -2.68 26.36 0.00
C GLY A 446 -3.75 27.36 -0.46
N PRO A 447 -4.69 26.95 -1.33
CA PRO A 447 -4.74 25.67 -2.02
C PRO A 447 -3.93 25.68 -3.33
N GLY A 448 -3.12 24.63 -3.53
CA GLY A 448 -2.44 24.33 -4.79
C GLY A 448 -3.04 23.09 -5.47
N ARG A 449 -2.97 23.01 -6.80
CA ARG A 449 -3.35 21.82 -7.57
C ARG A 449 -2.35 21.58 -8.68
N PHE A 450 -2.00 20.33 -8.93
CA PHE A 450 -1.23 19.96 -10.11
C PHE A 450 -1.58 18.55 -10.60
N THR A 451 -1.57 18.37 -11.91
CA THR A 451 -1.77 17.07 -12.54
C THR A 451 -0.44 16.31 -12.58
N ILE A 452 -0.42 15.09 -12.05
CA ILE A 452 0.69 14.16 -12.17
C ILE A 452 0.45 13.15 -13.30
N GLY A 453 1.48 12.40 -13.67
CA GLY A 453 1.39 11.40 -14.74
C GLY A 453 0.20 10.44 -14.56
N GLY A 454 -0.48 10.11 -15.65
CA GLY A 454 -1.66 9.24 -15.64
C GLY A 454 -3.00 9.95 -15.39
N GLY A 455 -3.01 11.29 -15.37
CA GLY A 455 -4.22 12.13 -15.26
C GLY A 455 -4.67 12.40 -13.83
N ALA A 456 -3.93 11.91 -12.83
CA ALA A 456 -4.26 12.11 -11.43
C ALA A 456 -3.99 13.55 -10.99
N THR A 457 -4.79 14.06 -10.07
CA THR A 457 -4.62 15.42 -9.54
C THR A 457 -4.11 15.36 -8.10
N LEU A 458 -3.00 16.03 -7.83
CA LEU A 458 -2.56 16.29 -6.48
C LEU A 458 -3.09 17.65 -6.02
N ARG A 459 -3.75 17.68 -4.88
CA ARG A 459 -4.14 18.90 -4.16
C ARG A 459 -3.13 19.12 -3.03
N VAL A 460 -2.70 20.35 -2.81
CA VAL A 460 -1.74 20.69 -1.76
C VAL A 460 -2.31 21.81 -0.91
N GLY A 461 -2.52 21.52 0.37
CA GLY A 461 -3.20 22.42 1.30
C GLY A 461 -4.69 22.64 0.99
N SER A 462 -5.29 23.55 1.73
CA SER A 462 -6.67 24.02 1.58
C SER A 462 -6.73 25.53 1.83
N GLU A 463 -7.92 26.13 1.76
CA GLU A 463 -8.10 27.54 2.13
C GLU A 463 -7.75 27.83 3.60
N GLN A 464 -7.85 26.81 4.47
CA GLN A 464 -7.64 26.95 5.92
C GLN A 464 -6.32 26.34 6.41
N ARG A 465 -5.62 25.57 5.57
CA ARG A 465 -4.41 24.84 5.96
C ARG A 465 -3.33 25.00 4.89
N PRO A 466 -2.09 25.37 5.25
CA PRO A 466 -1.00 25.41 4.29
C PRO A 466 -0.76 24.02 3.69
N GLY A 467 -0.17 24.00 2.50
CA GLY A 467 0.29 22.77 1.89
C GLY A 467 1.47 22.16 2.65
N ILE A 468 2.44 23.00 3.01
CA ILE A 468 3.58 22.66 3.85
C ILE A 468 3.77 23.80 4.87
N GLY A 469 3.60 23.50 6.16
CA GLY A 469 3.80 24.49 7.23
C GLY A 469 5.25 24.94 7.36
N ALA A 470 6.20 23.99 7.36
CA ALA A 470 7.62 24.27 7.23
C ALA A 470 8.37 23.11 6.57
N LEU A 471 9.33 23.44 5.71
CA LEU A 471 10.26 22.54 5.04
C LEU A 471 11.67 23.06 5.29
N ARG A 472 12.51 22.24 5.90
CA ARG A 472 13.94 22.50 6.04
C ARG A 472 14.71 21.45 5.26
N ALA A 473 15.65 21.89 4.42
CA ALA A 473 16.49 20.99 3.65
C ALA A 473 17.95 21.40 3.79
N LYS A 474 18.83 20.47 4.17
CA LYS A 474 20.27 20.70 4.31
C LYS A 474 21.07 19.61 3.65
N GLY A 475 22.17 19.96 3.00
CA GLY A 475 23.10 18.96 2.48
C GLY A 475 23.82 19.41 1.23
N ALA A 476 24.07 18.48 0.31
CA ALA A 476 24.81 18.76 -0.91
C ALA A 476 24.35 17.88 -2.08
N VAL A 477 24.39 18.45 -3.28
CA VAL A 477 24.22 17.72 -4.55
C VAL A 477 25.46 17.97 -5.39
N ARG A 478 26.09 16.93 -5.93
CA ARG A 478 27.35 17.03 -6.65
C ARG A 478 27.25 16.32 -7.98
N HIS A 479 27.67 16.99 -9.04
CA HIS A 479 27.72 16.43 -10.39
C HIS A 479 29.12 16.61 -10.97
N ARG A 480 29.76 15.51 -11.37
CA ARG A 480 31.08 15.50 -12.00
C ARG A 480 31.07 14.58 -13.20
N THR A 481 31.68 15.01 -14.30
CA THR A 481 31.74 14.25 -15.56
C THR A 481 33.03 13.45 -15.72
N ASP A 482 34.09 13.83 -14.99
CA ASP A 482 35.45 13.28 -15.10
C ASP A 482 35.89 12.41 -13.90
N ALA A 483 35.04 12.26 -12.89
CA ALA A 483 35.31 11.52 -11.67
C ALA A 483 34.21 10.48 -11.37
N PRO A 484 34.47 9.45 -10.54
CA PRO A 484 33.41 8.60 -10.00
C PRO A 484 32.31 9.46 -9.39
N LEU A 485 31.05 9.08 -9.59
CA LEU A 485 29.90 9.81 -9.07
C LEU A 485 30.00 9.88 -7.54
N GLU A 486 30.37 11.06 -7.03
CA GLU A 486 30.29 11.33 -5.60
C GLU A 486 28.82 11.34 -5.19
N SER A 487 28.51 10.67 -4.08
CA SER A 487 27.15 10.68 -3.56
C SER A 487 26.85 12.04 -2.94
N GLY A 488 25.77 12.66 -3.40
CA GLY A 488 25.14 13.79 -2.71
C GLY A 488 24.13 13.27 -1.69
N GLN A 489 23.84 14.07 -0.67
CA GLN A 489 22.78 13.79 0.30
C GLN A 489 22.11 15.09 0.70
N ILE A 490 20.78 15.10 0.68
CA ILE A 490 19.96 16.16 1.29
C ILE A 490 19.15 15.54 2.41
N ASP A 491 19.30 16.07 3.62
CA ASP A 491 18.46 15.81 4.77
C ASP A 491 17.30 16.81 4.78
N VAL A 492 16.09 16.29 4.90
CA VAL A 492 14.84 17.04 4.86
C VAL A 492 14.08 16.82 6.16
N GLU A 493 13.63 17.93 6.74
CA GLU A 493 12.66 17.97 7.81
C GLU A 493 11.43 18.71 7.30
N LEU A 494 10.25 18.17 7.59
CA LEU A 494 9.00 18.79 7.19
C LEU A 494 8.02 18.75 8.36
N SER A 495 7.16 19.77 8.44
CA SER A 495 6.04 19.83 9.38
C SER A 495 4.77 20.31 8.68
N ASP A 496 3.63 19.81 9.16
CA ASP A 496 2.29 20.17 8.70
C ASP A 496 2.11 20.05 7.18
N LEU A 497 2.36 18.85 6.63
CA LEU A 497 2.00 18.56 5.23
C LEU A 497 0.51 18.24 5.14
N SER A 498 -0.16 18.78 4.12
CA SER A 498 -1.53 18.43 3.75
C SER A 498 -1.64 18.27 2.24
N ILE A 499 -2.10 17.10 1.81
CA ILE A 499 -2.20 16.69 0.41
C ILE A 499 -3.54 16.00 0.17
N GLY A 500 -4.19 16.23 -0.97
CA GLY A 500 -5.24 15.37 -1.50
C GLY A 500 -4.78 14.68 -2.79
N ILE A 501 -5.28 13.48 -3.06
CA ILE A 501 -5.00 12.74 -4.29
C ILE A 501 -6.33 12.38 -4.93
N ASP A 502 -6.54 12.80 -6.18
CA ASP A 502 -7.72 12.46 -6.96
C ASP A 502 -7.29 11.61 -8.18
N ASP A 503 -8.01 10.51 -8.44
CA ASP A 503 -7.89 9.66 -9.63
C ASP A 503 -6.51 9.05 -9.92
N LEU A 504 -5.71 8.73 -8.89
CA LEU A 504 -4.43 8.06 -9.07
C LEU A 504 -4.61 6.64 -9.63
N ALA A 505 -4.07 6.41 -10.83
CA ALA A 505 -4.10 5.10 -11.47
C ALA A 505 -3.31 4.06 -10.66
N VAL A 506 -3.96 2.98 -10.23
CA VAL A 506 -3.33 1.83 -9.57
C VAL A 506 -3.81 0.56 -10.28
N GLY A 507 -3.08 0.15 -11.33
CA GLY A 507 -3.52 -0.91 -12.23
C GLY A 507 -4.82 -0.52 -12.94
N GLU A 508 -5.86 -1.37 -12.83
CA GLU A 508 -7.20 -1.13 -13.40
C GLU A 508 -8.11 -0.29 -12.48
N ARG A 509 -7.55 0.30 -11.42
CA ARG A 509 -8.29 1.00 -10.37
C ARG A 509 -7.85 2.45 -10.24
N THR A 510 -8.69 3.26 -9.60
CA THR A 510 -8.39 4.64 -9.19
C THR A 510 -8.34 4.74 -7.69
N LEU A 511 -7.24 5.29 -7.18
CA LEU A 511 -7.05 5.67 -5.79
C LEU A 511 -7.42 7.15 -5.63
N GLY A 512 -8.27 7.42 -4.65
CA GLY A 512 -8.60 8.76 -4.15
C GLY A 512 -8.30 8.86 -2.66
N VAL A 513 -7.81 10.02 -2.23
CA VAL A 513 -7.58 10.38 -0.83
C VAL A 513 -7.97 11.85 -0.65
N ASP A 514 -9.00 12.11 0.16
CA ASP A 514 -9.52 13.47 0.26
C ASP A 514 -8.55 14.42 0.98
N ASP A 515 -7.95 13.95 2.08
CA ASP A 515 -6.87 14.62 2.80
C ASP A 515 -5.93 13.57 3.40
N LEU A 516 -4.64 13.74 3.11
CA LEU A 516 -3.49 13.07 3.70
C LEU A 516 -2.71 14.16 4.41
N SER A 517 -2.66 14.08 5.73
CA SER A 517 -1.83 14.96 6.54
C SER A 517 -0.69 14.23 7.22
N ILE A 518 0.44 14.91 7.34
CA ILE A 518 1.60 14.44 8.09
C ILE A 518 2.00 15.57 9.04
N ASP A 519 1.98 15.29 10.34
CA ASP A 519 2.36 16.26 11.36
C ASP A 519 3.84 16.62 11.25
N ALA A 520 4.70 15.59 11.11
CA ALA A 520 6.14 15.78 10.90
C ALA A 520 6.77 14.67 10.06
N ALA A 521 7.74 15.05 9.24
CA ALA A 521 8.70 14.13 8.64
C ALA A 521 10.08 14.49 9.18
N SER A 522 10.72 13.54 9.87
CA SER A 522 12.03 13.71 10.49
C SER A 522 13.02 12.71 9.90
N SER A 523 14.27 13.15 9.78
CA SER A 523 15.37 12.29 9.27
C SER A 523 15.08 11.75 7.87
N VAL A 524 14.39 12.52 7.02
CA VAL A 524 14.23 12.15 5.62
C VAL A 524 15.55 12.44 4.92
N SER A 525 16.19 11.41 4.38
CA SER A 525 17.45 11.52 3.65
C SER A 525 17.22 11.13 2.20
N ILE A 526 17.60 12.04 1.30
CA ILE A 526 17.57 11.84 -0.15
C ILE A 526 19.00 11.73 -0.62
N ALA A 527 19.40 10.52 -1.06
CA ALA A 527 20.70 10.30 -1.66
C ALA A 527 20.64 10.62 -3.16
N PHE A 528 21.70 11.24 -3.68
CA PHE A 528 21.83 11.61 -5.09
C PHE A 528 23.01 10.90 -5.73
N GLU A 529 22.83 10.51 -6.99
CA GLU A 529 23.90 10.04 -7.86
C GLU A 529 23.99 11.02 -9.05
N GLY A 530 24.98 11.92 -8.99
CA GLY A 530 24.95 13.14 -9.79
C GLY A 530 23.83 14.08 -9.30
N VAL A 531 22.98 14.54 -10.22
CA VAL A 531 21.79 15.36 -9.89
C VAL A 531 20.51 14.53 -9.73
N ALA A 532 20.56 13.22 -9.98
CA ALA A 532 19.40 12.35 -9.92
C ALA A 532 19.25 11.75 -8.52
N PRO A 533 18.06 11.82 -7.89
CA PRO A 533 17.84 11.14 -6.63
C PRO A 533 17.89 9.62 -6.87
N SER A 534 18.67 8.93 -6.06
CA SER A 534 18.86 7.48 -6.14
C SER A 534 18.04 6.74 -5.08
N HIS A 535 18.03 7.24 -3.84
CA HIS A 535 17.36 6.60 -2.72
C HIS A 535 16.69 7.64 -1.84
N VAL A 536 15.55 7.27 -1.26
CA VAL A 536 14.88 8.09 -0.24
C VAL A 536 14.53 7.20 0.94
N GLN A 537 14.87 7.64 2.14
CA GLN A 537 14.48 6.97 3.37
C GLN A 537 14.15 8.00 4.44
N GLY A 538 13.32 7.65 5.41
CA GLY A 538 13.00 8.58 6.49
C GLY A 538 11.91 8.08 7.41
N THR A 539 11.49 8.94 8.33
CA THR A 539 10.41 8.68 9.28
C THR A 539 9.34 9.76 9.20
N LEU A 540 8.08 9.35 9.13
CA LEU A 540 6.90 10.20 9.17
C LEU A 540 6.18 9.98 10.50
N ARG A 541 5.59 11.03 11.07
CA ARG A 541 4.83 11.00 12.32
C ARG A 541 3.48 11.67 12.14
N GLY A 542 2.48 11.16 12.84
CA GLY A 542 1.12 11.72 12.81
C GLY A 542 0.51 11.66 11.41
N LEU A 543 0.68 10.54 10.71
CA LEU A 543 0.11 10.38 9.37
C LEU A 543 -1.38 10.08 9.50
N LEU A 544 -2.21 10.90 8.85
CA LEU A 544 -3.66 10.80 8.89
C LEU A 544 -4.19 10.84 7.45
N LEU A 545 -4.93 9.82 7.05
CA LEU A 545 -5.68 9.81 5.79
C LEU A 545 -7.16 9.86 6.10
N THR A 546 -7.90 10.65 5.32
CA THR A 546 -9.35 10.68 5.35
C THR A 546 -9.92 10.32 3.98
N ARG A 547 -11.01 9.54 4.01
CA ARG A 547 -11.79 9.10 2.85
C ARG A 547 -10.90 8.53 1.73
N LEU A 548 -10.11 7.51 2.08
CA LEU A 548 -9.37 6.72 1.11
C LEU A 548 -10.36 5.84 0.34
N THR A 549 -10.35 5.94 -0.98
CA THR A 549 -11.17 5.12 -1.88
C THR A 549 -10.32 4.47 -2.95
N LEU A 550 -10.60 3.21 -3.27
CA LEU A 550 -10.02 2.50 -4.40
C LEU A 550 -11.16 1.86 -5.20
N SER A 551 -11.51 2.45 -6.35
CA SER A 551 -12.61 2.01 -7.23
C SER A 551 -12.09 1.44 -8.55
N ARG A 552 -12.90 0.66 -9.27
CA ARG A 552 -12.59 0.34 -10.67
C ARG A 552 -12.77 1.61 -11.53
N ARG A 553 -11.91 1.77 -12.54
CA ARG A 553 -12.06 2.83 -13.54
C ARG A 553 -13.33 2.70 -14.35
#